data_AF-A0A087T8J8-F1
#
_entry.id   AF-A0A087T8J8-F1
#
_cell.length_a   1.000
_cell.length_b   1.000
_cell.length_c   1.000
_cell.angle_alpha   90.00
_cell.angle_beta   90.00
_cell.angle_gamma   90.00
#
_symmetry.space_group_name_H-M   'P 1'
#
loop_
_entity.id
_entity.type
_entity.pdbx_description
1 polymer ?
#
loop_
_entity_poly.entity_id
_entity_poly.type
_entity_poly.pdbx_seq_one_letter_code
_entity_poly.pdbx_strand_id
1 'polypeptide(L)'
;MITLAFSATVSFYLGSGPVWPDKDIEPSCKNYWWWNLLYINNFQKSVDQCMVWSWYLANDMQFFIISPLFLYSLWRWPKIGYSLIALFLCGTCLANFFITYHYELMTGINSVLFIDFANAQDFMARFADYFDKLYTK
;
A
#
# COMPACT_ATOMS: atom_id res chain seq x y z
N MET A 1 12.14 -3.34 11.39
CA MET A 1 11.96 -4.08 12.66
C MET A 1 12.08 -3.19 13.89
N ILE A 2 13.09 -2.33 13.99
CA ILE A 2 13.12 -1.27 15.01
C ILE A 2 11.87 -0.39 14.94
N THR A 3 11.42 -0.05 13.72
CA THR A 3 10.18 0.71 13.46
C THR A 3 8.92 0.01 13.96
N LEU A 4 8.80 -1.31 13.75
CA LEU A 4 7.68 -2.11 14.26
C LEU A 4 7.64 -2.11 15.80
N ALA A 5 8.79 -2.36 16.44
CA ALA A 5 8.88 -2.36 17.90
C ALA A 5 8.57 -0.98 18.49
N PHE A 6 9.09 0.08 17.87
CA PHE A 6 8.81 1.46 18.27
C PHE A 6 7.33 1.81 18.11
N SER A 7 6.73 1.49 16.96
CA SER A 7 5.32 1.77 16.67
C SER A 7 4.37 1.01 17.59
N ALA A 8 4.67 -0.26 17.88
CA ALA A 8 3.81 -1.12 18.68
C ALA A 8 3.92 -0.88 20.19
N THR A 9 5.01 -0.29 20.68
CA THR A 9 5.24 -0.13 22.14
C THR A 9 5.47 1.32 22.56
N VAL A 10 6.41 2.02 21.92
CA VAL A 10 6.89 3.34 22.39
C VAL A 10 5.95 4.45 21.93
N SER A 11 5.35 4.35 20.74
CA SER A 11 4.54 5.41 20.14
C SER A 11 3.43 5.91 21.06
N PHE A 12 2.74 5.02 21.78
CA PHE A 12 1.63 5.38 22.68
C PHE A 12 2.05 6.26 23.86
N TYR A 13 3.32 6.17 24.30
CA TYR A 13 3.84 6.94 25.44
C TYR A 13 4.36 8.33 25.07
N LEU A 14 4.49 8.64 23.78
CA LEU A 14 5.11 9.88 23.30
C LEU A 14 4.16 11.08 23.24
N GLY A 15 2.87 10.89 23.50
CA GLY A 15 1.88 11.95 23.36
C GLY A 15 0.60 11.70 24.14
N SER A 16 -0.27 12.71 24.08
CA SER A 16 -1.64 12.67 24.59
C SER A 16 -2.49 13.61 23.75
N GLY A 17 -3.69 13.19 23.37
CA GLY A 17 -4.60 14.03 22.58
C GLY A 17 -5.90 13.31 22.25
N PRO A 18 -6.93 14.03 21.75
CA PRO A 18 -8.26 13.48 21.49
C PRO A 18 -8.30 12.43 20.37
N VAL A 19 -7.27 12.38 19.51
CA VAL A 19 -7.09 11.37 18.44
C VAL A 19 -5.96 10.39 18.80
N TRP A 20 -5.29 10.60 19.93
CA TRP A 20 -4.19 9.73 20.34
C TRP A 20 -4.76 8.42 20.87
N PRO A 21 -4.25 7.26 20.42
CA PRO A 21 -4.73 5.98 20.90
C PRO A 21 -4.45 5.82 22.40
N ASP A 22 -5.34 5.10 23.08
CA ASP A 22 -5.18 4.75 24.49
C ASP A 22 -3.86 4.02 24.72
N LYS A 23 -3.37 4.02 25.96
CA LYS A 23 -2.05 3.47 26.34
C LYS A 23 -1.95 1.94 26.28
N ASP A 24 -2.78 1.30 25.46
CA ASP A 24 -2.76 -0.13 25.22
C ASP A 24 -2.21 -0.45 23.84
N ILE A 25 -1.58 -1.62 23.72
CA ILE A 25 -1.11 -2.11 22.43
C ILE A 25 -2.33 -2.35 21.54
N GLU A 26 -2.33 -1.74 20.36
CA GLU A 26 -3.38 -1.95 19.35
C GLU A 26 -3.66 -3.45 19.19
N PRO A 27 -4.92 -3.91 19.35
CA PRO A 27 -5.26 -5.34 19.35
C PRO A 27 -4.82 -6.03 18.05
N SER A 28 -4.86 -5.30 16.93
CA SER A 28 -4.34 -5.73 15.62
C SER A 28 -2.83 -6.02 15.67
N CYS A 29 -2.04 -5.17 16.33
CA CYS A 29 -0.60 -5.41 16.51
C CYS A 29 -0.30 -6.60 17.42
N LYS A 30 -1.08 -6.83 18.47
CA LYS A 30 -0.86 -7.95 19.39
C LYS A 30 -0.96 -9.31 18.69
N ASN A 31 -1.90 -9.45 17.77
CA ASN A 31 -2.17 -10.71 17.08
C ASN A 31 -1.40 -10.85 15.76
N TYR A 32 -1.11 -9.74 15.06
CA TYR A 32 -0.63 -9.76 13.68
C TYR A 32 0.71 -9.04 13.42
N TRP A 33 1.46 -8.65 14.45
CA TRP A 33 2.80 -8.04 14.29
C TRP A 33 3.75 -8.85 13.38
N TRP A 34 3.67 -10.17 13.42
CA TRP A 34 4.54 -11.08 12.65
C TRP A 34 4.32 -11.01 11.14
N TRP A 35 3.13 -10.58 10.67
CA TRP A 35 2.86 -10.38 9.24
C TRP A 35 3.74 -9.29 8.64
N ASN A 36 4.03 -8.25 9.43
CA ASN A 36 4.93 -7.16 9.03
C ASN A 36 6.40 -7.60 9.02
N LEU A 37 6.77 -8.58 9.84
CA LEU A 37 8.11 -9.18 9.84
C LEU A 37 8.38 -10.02 8.60
N LEU A 38 7.37 -10.75 8.16
CA LEU A 38 7.44 -11.61 6.98
C LEU A 38 7.17 -10.86 5.67
N TYR A 39 6.87 -9.56 5.71
CA TYR A 39 6.55 -8.76 4.53
C TYR A 39 5.36 -9.33 3.72
N ILE A 40 4.33 -9.80 4.43
CA ILE A 40 3.09 -10.34 3.86
C ILE A 40 1.84 -9.60 4.36
N ASN A 41 2.01 -8.52 5.11
CA ASN A 41 0.89 -7.78 5.70
C ASN A 41 -0.05 -7.19 4.64
N ASN A 42 0.36 -7.05 3.37
CA ASN A 42 -0.52 -6.65 2.26
C ASN A 42 -1.62 -7.68 1.90
N PHE A 43 -1.56 -8.91 2.43
CA PHE A 43 -2.62 -9.92 2.31
C PHE A 43 -3.55 -9.97 3.52
N GLN A 44 -3.55 -8.89 4.31
CA GLN A 44 -4.47 -8.70 5.40
C GLN A 44 -5.29 -7.44 5.16
N LYS A 45 -6.59 -7.51 5.48
CA LYS A 45 -7.50 -6.36 5.46
C LYS A 45 -6.90 -5.19 6.23
N SER A 46 -7.10 -3.97 5.72
CA SER A 46 -6.52 -2.76 6.30
C SER A 46 -6.84 -2.60 7.80
N VAL A 47 -8.02 -3.02 8.26
CA VAL A 47 -8.45 -2.89 9.66
C VAL A 47 -7.66 -3.79 10.62
N ASP A 48 -7.21 -4.95 10.16
CA ASP A 48 -6.53 -5.94 11.01
C ASP A 48 -4.99 -5.78 10.97
N GLN A 49 -4.47 -4.91 10.11
CA GLN A 49 -3.03 -4.67 9.96
C GLN A 49 -2.45 -3.88 11.15
N CYS A 50 -1.32 -4.34 11.69
CA CYS A 50 -0.61 -3.65 12.75
C CYS A 50 -0.03 -2.28 12.33
N MET A 51 0.53 -2.19 11.13
CA MET A 51 1.05 -0.95 10.57
C MET A 51 0.48 -0.81 9.16
N VAL A 52 -0.72 -0.25 9.04
CA VAL A 52 -1.43 -0.16 7.75
C VAL A 52 -0.54 0.45 6.68
N TRP A 53 0.17 1.54 7.01
CA TRP A 53 1.06 2.25 6.09
C TRP A 53 2.25 1.43 5.58
N SER A 54 2.62 0.32 6.21
CA SER A 54 3.77 -0.49 5.79
C SER A 54 3.46 -1.46 4.64
N TRP A 55 2.20 -1.52 4.18
CA TRP A 55 1.73 -2.40 3.11
C TRP A 55 2.62 -2.33 1.84
N TYR A 56 3.10 -1.13 1.47
CA TYR A 56 3.93 -0.95 0.28
C TYR A 56 5.31 -1.59 0.45
N LEU A 57 5.83 -1.65 1.68
CA LEU A 57 7.12 -2.24 1.96
C LEU A 57 7.08 -3.76 1.80
N ALA A 58 5.95 -4.39 2.13
CA ALA A 58 5.69 -5.80 1.81
C ALA A 58 5.67 -6.04 0.29
N ASN A 59 4.99 -5.17 -0.45
CA ASN A 59 4.96 -5.21 -1.90
C ASN A 59 6.35 -5.03 -2.54
N ASP A 60 7.17 -4.12 -2.03
CA ASP A 60 8.53 -3.90 -2.52
C ASP A 60 9.43 -5.14 -2.35
N MET A 61 9.30 -5.85 -1.23
CA MET A 61 10.03 -7.11 -1.03
C MET A 61 9.58 -8.20 -2.00
N GLN A 62 8.29 -8.28 -2.31
CA GLN A 62 7.77 -9.21 -3.31
C GLN A 62 8.35 -8.90 -4.70
N PHE A 63 8.38 -7.63 -5.10
CA PHE A 63 9.03 -7.23 -6.35
C PHE A 63 10.54 -7.44 -6.35
N PHE A 64 11.21 -7.26 -5.22
CA PHE A 64 12.63 -7.58 -5.10
C PHE A 64 12.90 -9.06 -5.38
N ILE A 65 12.06 -9.97 -4.87
CA ILE A 65 12.16 -11.41 -5.14
C ILE A 65 11.90 -11.74 -6.61
N ILE A 66 10.97 -11.04 -7.27
CA ILE A 66 10.65 -11.26 -8.70
C ILE A 66 11.71 -10.61 -9.61
N SER A 67 12.40 -9.57 -9.15
CA SER A 67 13.36 -8.78 -9.95
C SER A 67 14.44 -9.59 -10.69
N PRO A 68 15.01 -10.70 -10.16
CA PRO A 68 16.02 -11.47 -10.86
C PRO A 68 15.49 -12.09 -12.15
N LEU A 69 14.18 -12.36 -12.27
CA LEU A 69 13.57 -12.87 -13.50
C LEU A 69 13.69 -11.85 -14.63
N PHE A 70 13.42 -10.58 -14.34
CA PHE A 70 13.55 -9.48 -15.28
C PHE A 70 15.02 -9.21 -15.63
N LEU A 71 15.88 -9.15 -14.61
CA LEU A 71 17.31 -8.88 -14.79
C LEU A 71 18.02 -10.00 -15.55
N TYR A 72 17.74 -11.26 -15.23
CA TYR A 72 18.32 -12.41 -15.93
C TYR A 72 17.85 -12.48 -17.38
N SER A 73 16.56 -12.25 -17.65
CA SER A 73 16.02 -12.18 -19.02
C SER A 73 16.70 -11.08 -19.83
N LEU A 74 16.90 -9.90 -19.24
CA LEU A 74 17.59 -8.78 -19.89
C LEU A 74 19.06 -9.08 -20.18
N TRP A 75 19.76 -9.74 -19.26
CA TRP A 75 21.16 -10.12 -19.42
C TRP A 75 21.36 -11.21 -20.48
N ARG A 76 20.52 -12.26 -20.46
CA ARG A 76 20.66 -13.42 -21.36
C ARG A 76 20.07 -13.18 -22.76
N TRP A 77 18.94 -12.48 -22.83
CA TRP A 77 18.18 -12.24 -24.06
C TRP A 77 17.65 -10.81 -24.11
N PRO A 78 18.50 -9.81 -24.43
CA PRO A 78 18.14 -8.39 -24.30
C PRO A 78 16.86 -8.01 -25.07
N LYS A 79 16.64 -8.56 -26.28
CA LYS A 79 15.40 -8.31 -27.05
C LYS A 79 14.13 -8.76 -26.31
N ILE A 80 14.18 -9.93 -25.66
CA ILE A 80 13.07 -10.47 -24.87
C ILE A 80 12.93 -9.65 -23.59
N GLY A 81 14.04 -9.34 -22.91
CA GLY A 81 14.05 -8.50 -21.72
C GLY A 81 13.40 -7.13 -21.94
N TYR A 82 13.79 -6.40 -22.98
CA TYR A 82 13.17 -5.11 -23.32
C TYR A 82 11.69 -5.24 -23.66
N SER A 83 11.30 -6.28 -24.42
CA SER A 83 9.89 -6.52 -24.74
C SER A 83 9.07 -6.82 -23.49
N LEU A 84 9.61 -7.60 -22.55
CA LEU A 84 8.95 -7.97 -21.31
C LEU A 84 8.79 -6.75 -20.38
N ILE A 85 9.83 -5.91 -20.25
CA ILE A 85 9.76 -4.65 -19.50
C ILE A 85 8.72 -3.71 -20.12
N ALA A 86 8.72 -3.54 -21.44
CA ALA A 86 7.76 -2.69 -22.13
C ALA A 86 6.32 -3.20 -21.94
N LEU A 87 6.10 -4.51 -22.04
CA LEU A 87 4.79 -5.12 -21.79
C LEU A 87 4.30 -4.84 -20.38
N PHE A 88 5.15 -5.05 -19.36
CA PHE A 88 4.78 -4.78 -17.97
C PHE A 88 4.50 -3.29 -17.73
N LEU A 89 5.31 -2.39 -18.31
CA LEU A 89 5.10 -0.95 -18.20
C LEU A 89 3.79 -0.50 -18.84
N CYS A 90 3.49 -0.98 -20.06
CA CYS A 90 2.21 -0.69 -20.70
C CYS A 90 1.04 -1.27 -19.90
N GLY A 91 1.21 -2.48 -19.37
CA GLY A 91 0.23 -3.15 -18.51
C GLY A 91 -0.09 -2.35 -17.25
N THR A 92 0.92 -1.84 -16.54
CA THR A 92 0.71 -1.02 -15.34
C THR A 92 0.07 0.33 -15.67
N CYS A 93 0.47 1.00 -16.76
CA CYS A 93 -0.17 2.24 -17.21
C CYS A 93 -1.65 2.02 -17.53
N LEU A 94 -1.98 0.98 -18.30
CA LEU A 94 -3.36 0.64 -18.66
C LEU A 94 -4.17 0.27 -17.42
N ALA A 95 -3.62 -0.56 -16.53
CA ALA A 95 -4.31 -0.94 -15.29
C ALA A 95 -4.64 0.29 -14.44
N ASN A 96 -3.67 1.18 -14.21
CA ASN A 96 -3.90 2.42 -13.46
C ASN A 96 -4.97 3.30 -14.11
N PHE A 97 -4.95 3.42 -15.45
CA PHE A 97 -5.98 4.15 -16.18
C PHE A 97 -7.38 3.55 -15.98
N PHE A 98 -7.53 2.23 -16.18
CA PHE A 98 -8.80 1.54 -16.01
C PHE A 98 -9.33 1.61 -14.58
N ILE A 99 -8.45 1.44 -13.59
CA ILE A 99 -8.78 1.55 -12.17
C ILE A 99 -9.29 2.96 -11.86
N THR A 100 -8.54 3.98 -12.27
CA THR A 100 -8.88 5.38 -12.02
C THR A 100 -10.21 5.73 -12.67
N TYR A 101 -10.45 5.24 -13.88
CA TYR A 101 -11.71 5.44 -14.59
C TYR A 101 -12.89 4.73 -13.90
N HIS A 102 -12.73 3.46 -13.53
CA HIS A 102 -13.81 2.65 -12.95
C HIS A 102 -14.25 3.14 -11.56
N TYR A 103 -13.29 3.47 -10.72
CA TYR A 103 -13.55 3.95 -9.36
C TYR A 103 -13.66 5.47 -9.29
N GLU A 104 -13.71 6.17 -10.44
CA GLU A 104 -13.65 7.64 -10.63
C GLU A 104 -12.76 8.32 -9.58
N LEU A 105 -11.54 7.80 -9.42
CA LEU A 105 -10.56 8.41 -8.53
C LEU A 105 -10.09 9.74 -9.11
N MET A 106 -9.49 10.53 -8.24
CA MET A 106 -9.02 11.86 -8.59
C MET A 106 -7.92 11.81 -9.66
N THR A 107 -8.20 12.36 -10.84
CA THR A 107 -7.34 12.28 -12.04
C THR A 107 -6.21 13.31 -12.11
N GLY A 108 -5.81 13.92 -10.98
CA GLY A 108 -4.66 14.82 -10.91
C GLY A 108 -4.86 16.00 -9.96
N ILE A 109 -3.88 16.91 -9.94
CA ILE A 109 -3.85 18.08 -9.03
C ILE A 109 -5.06 19.02 -9.25
N ASN A 110 -5.58 19.09 -10.48
CA ASN A 110 -6.70 19.96 -10.81
C ASN A 110 -7.97 19.61 -10.04
N SER A 111 -8.22 18.35 -9.74
CA SER A 111 -9.37 17.94 -8.94
C SER A 111 -9.16 18.10 -7.43
N VAL A 112 -7.91 18.26 -6.95
CA VAL A 112 -7.62 18.64 -5.55
C VAL A 112 -8.15 20.04 -5.24
N LEU A 113 -8.02 20.97 -6.20
CA LEU A 113 -8.34 22.38 -6.04
C LEU A 113 -9.85 22.68 -5.95
N PHE A 114 -10.71 21.73 -6.33
CA PHE A 114 -12.17 21.89 -6.34
C PHE A 114 -12.91 20.98 -5.35
N ILE A 115 -12.21 20.32 -4.41
CA ILE A 115 -12.87 19.42 -3.45
C ILE A 115 -13.66 20.23 -2.43
N ASP A 116 -14.98 20.18 -2.54
CA ASP A 116 -15.91 20.54 -1.46
C ASP A 116 -15.85 19.47 -0.34
N PHE A 117 -15.99 19.87 0.93
CA PHE A 117 -15.90 18.97 2.07
C PHE A 117 -16.95 17.83 2.01
N ALA A 118 -18.10 18.07 1.38
CA ALA A 118 -19.11 17.04 1.13
C ALA A 118 -18.63 15.97 0.12
N ASN A 119 -17.88 16.37 -0.90
CA ASN A 119 -17.26 15.46 -1.87
C ASN A 119 -16.03 14.75 -1.28
N ALA A 120 -15.34 15.36 -0.31
CA ALA A 120 -14.18 14.77 0.34
C ALA A 120 -14.51 13.46 1.07
N GLN A 121 -15.67 13.39 1.73
CA GLN A 121 -16.09 12.19 2.46
C GLN A 121 -16.42 11.03 1.52
N ASP A 122 -17.14 11.30 0.44
CA ASP A 122 -17.45 10.30 -0.60
C ASP A 122 -16.17 9.83 -1.31
N PHE A 123 -15.25 10.75 -1.63
CA PHE A 123 -13.94 10.42 -2.14
C PHE A 123 -13.16 9.50 -1.19
N MET A 124 -13.11 9.82 0.12
CA MET A 124 -12.41 9.00 1.11
C MET A 124 -13.03 7.60 1.23
N ALA A 125 -14.36 7.47 1.11
CA ALA A 125 -15.04 6.17 1.11
C ALA A 125 -14.68 5.34 -0.12
N ARG A 126 -14.69 5.95 -1.31
CA ARG A 126 -14.29 5.30 -2.57
C ARG A 126 -12.81 4.93 -2.59
N PHE A 127 -11.96 5.81 -2.08
CA PHE A 127 -10.55 5.57 -1.92
C PHE A 127 -10.28 4.40 -0.96
N ALA A 128 -10.99 4.32 0.16
CA ALA A 128 -10.87 3.22 1.10
C ALA A 128 -11.32 1.88 0.49
N ASP A 129 -12.46 1.83 -0.22
CA ASP A 129 -12.93 0.62 -0.90
C ASP A 129 -11.98 0.17 -2.03
N TYR A 130 -11.48 1.13 -2.81
CA TYR A 130 -10.43 0.91 -3.80
C TYR A 130 -9.17 0.30 -3.15
N PHE A 131 -8.72 0.90 -2.05
CA PHE A 131 -7.48 0.54 -1.40
C PHE A 131 -7.56 -0.85 -0.77
N ASP A 132 -8.69 -1.19 -0.13
CA ASP A 132 -8.91 -2.51 0.45
C ASP A 132 -8.98 -3.59 -0.65
N LYS A 133 -9.67 -3.34 -1.76
CA LYS A 133 -9.77 -4.35 -2.84
C LYS A 133 -8.46 -4.62 -3.57
N LEU A 134 -7.64 -3.59 -3.80
CA LEU A 134 -6.44 -3.71 -4.63
C LEU A 134 -5.14 -3.89 -3.85
N TYR A 135 -4.99 -3.24 -2.70
CA TYR A 135 -3.71 -3.17 -2.01
C TYR A 135 -3.66 -3.95 -0.70
N THR A 136 -4.81 -4.22 -0.06
CA THR A 136 -4.87 -4.96 1.22
C THR A 136 -5.95 -6.04 1.21
N LYS A 137 -5.59 -7.27 0.86
CA LYS A 137 -6.58 -8.36 0.71
C LYS A 137 -7.01 -9.04 2.00
#